data_AF-R7G9Y9-F1
#
_entry.id   AF-R7G9Y9-F1
#
_cell.length_a   1.000
_cell.length_b   1.000
_cell.length_c   1.000
_cell.angle_alpha   90.00
_cell.angle_beta   90.00
_cell.angle_gamma   90.00
#
_symmetry.space_group_name_H-M   'P 1'
#
loop_
_entity.id
_entity.type
_entity.pdbx_description
1 polymer ?
#
loop_
_entity_poly.entity_id
_entity_poly.type
_entity_poly.pdbx_seq_one_letter_code
_entity_poly.pdbx_strand_id
1 'polypeptide(L)' 'MTKNKIKSLLSLKGFSFSDWAKHLNITPQALNTKKNKNQYKFSDLLNLADLTNTRLSFIDNETNKELISFDKDDITVL' A
#
# COMPACT_ATOMS: atom_id res chain seq x y z
N MET A 1 -14.67 -3.91 -0.86
CA MET A 1 -13.85 -4.70 0.10
C MET A 1 -12.38 -4.28 0.12
N THR A 2 -11.65 -4.23 -1.00
CA THR A 2 -10.21 -3.85 -1.04
C THR A 2 -9.94 -2.40 -0.57
N LYS A 3 -10.81 -1.45 -0.96
CA LYS A 3 -10.74 -0.04 -0.52
C LYS A 3 -10.86 0.13 1.00
N ASN A 4 -11.58 -0.79 1.66
CA ASN A 4 -11.74 -0.76 3.11
C ASN A 4 -10.48 -1.28 3.78
N LYS A 5 -9.84 -2.33 3.25
CA LYS A 5 -8.60 -2.86 3.81
C LYS A 5 -7.45 -1.83 3.82
N ILE A 6 -7.25 -1.08 2.73
CA ILE A 6 -6.22 -0.01 2.69
C ILE A 6 -6.50 1.07 3.74
N LYS A 7 -7.76 1.56 3.82
CA LYS A 7 -8.14 2.55 4.83
C LYS A 7 -7.99 2.01 6.25
N SER A 8 -8.36 0.76 6.49
CA SER A 8 -8.21 0.10 7.79
C SER A 8 -6.73 -0.01 8.18
N LEU A 9 -5.85 -0.42 7.26
CA LEU A 9 -4.41 -0.49 7.52
C LEU A 9 -3.83 0.89 7.90
N LEU A 10 -4.16 1.92 7.12
CA LEU A 10 -3.75 3.29 7.42
C LEU A 10 -4.21 3.72 8.82
N SER A 11 -5.50 3.49 9.13
CA SER A 11 -6.06 3.84 10.44
C SER A 11 -5.43 3.07 11.59
N LEU A 12 -5.11 1.79 11.42
CA LEU A 12 -4.40 0.97 12.42
C LEU A 12 -3.01 1.51 12.73
N LYS A 13 -2.40 2.23 11.79
CA LYS A 13 -1.06 2.81 11.90
C LYS A 13 -1.08 4.31 12.18
N GLY A 14 -2.25 4.89 12.41
CA GLY A 14 -2.41 6.32 12.72
C GLY A 14 -2.35 7.26 11.52
N PHE A 15 -2.46 6.74 10.29
CA PHE A 15 -2.42 7.53 9.06
C PHE A 15 -3.80 7.75 8.45
N SER A 16 -3.95 8.89 7.78
CA SER A 16 -5.10 9.15 6.93
C SER A 16 -4.82 8.82 5.46
N PHE A 17 -5.88 8.76 4.66
CA PHE A 17 -5.74 8.62 3.20
C PHE A 17 -5.03 9.82 2.56
N SER A 18 -5.12 11.00 3.18
CA SER A 18 -4.41 12.20 2.75
C SER A 18 -2.92 12.11 3.06
N ASP A 19 -2.52 11.45 4.15
CA ASP A 19 -1.11 11.26 4.47
C ASP A 19 -0.45 10.29 3.49
N TRP A 20 -1.18 9.27 3.04
CA TRP A 20 -0.70 8.42 1.95
C TRP A 20 -0.53 9.18 0.63
N ALA A 21 -1.45 10.10 0.30
CA ALA A 21 -1.28 10.94 -0.89
C ALA A 21 -0.03 11.82 -0.80
N LYS A 22 0.25 12.40 0.38
CA LYS A 22 1.49 13.16 0.64
C LYS A 22 2.73 12.28 0.48
N HIS A 23 2.71 11.06 1.03
CA HIS A 23 3.82 10.11 0.94
C HIS A 23 4.12 9.72 -0.52
N LEU A 24 3.08 9.54 -1.32
CA LEU A 24 3.18 9.30 -2.77
C LEU A 24 3.58 10.54 -3.58
N ASN A 25 3.70 11.71 -2.94
CA ASN A 25 3.93 13.01 -3.58
C ASN A 25 2.88 13.34 -4.67
N ILE A 26 1.61 13.07 -4.39
CA ILE A 26 0.48 13.39 -5.27
C ILE A 26 -0.65 14.09 -4.52
N THR A 27 -1.59 14.68 -5.26
CA THR A 27 -2.77 15.29 -4.64
C THR A 27 -3.74 14.24 -4.10
N PRO A 28 -4.49 14.53 -3.01
CA PRO A 28 -5.56 13.64 -2.53
C PRO A 28 -6.62 13.32 -3.60
N GLN A 29 -6.86 14.25 -4.53
CA GLN A 29 -7.78 14.05 -5.66
C GLN A 29 -7.25 13.05 -6.68
N ALA A 30 -5.95 13.09 -6.99
CA ALA A 30 -5.30 12.11 -7.85
C ALA A 30 -5.37 10.71 -7.23
N LEU A 31 -5.09 10.59 -5.94
CA LEU A 31 -5.20 9.31 -5.22
C LEU A 31 -6.66 8.81 -5.16
N ASN A 32 -7.63 9.69 -4.95
CA ASN A 32 -9.05 9.34 -5.00
C ASN A 32 -9.48 8.87 -6.40
N THR A 33 -8.95 9.46 -7.47
CA THR A 33 -9.20 8.99 -8.84
C THR A 33 -8.67 7.56 -9.02
N LYS A 34 -7.43 7.27 -8.59
CA LYS A 34 -6.85 5.92 -8.60
C LYS A 34 -7.73 4.93 -7.81
N LYS A 35 -8.13 5.31 -6.61
CA LYS A 35 -9.03 4.53 -5.75
C LYS A 35 -10.36 4.22 -6.43
N ASN A 36 -10.99 5.22 -7.07
CA ASN A 36 -12.30 5.06 -7.69
C ASN A 36 -12.22 4.12 -8.89
N LYS A 37 -11.16 4.24 -9.70
CA LYS A 37 -10.87 3.39 -10.85
C LYS A 37 -10.21 2.04 -10.52
N ASN A 38 -9.85 1.80 -9.25
CA ASN A 38 -9.10 0.63 -8.81
C ASN A 38 -7.75 0.45 -9.55
N GLN A 39 -7.04 1.54 -9.78
CA GLN A 39 -5.80 1.62 -10.57
C GLN A 39 -4.57 1.87 -9.68
N TYR A 40 -4.42 1.08 -8.61
CA TYR A 40 -3.18 1.12 -7.83
C TYR A 40 -2.08 0.36 -8.59
N LYS A 41 -0.95 1.03 -8.79
CA LYS A 41 0.27 0.38 -9.28
C LYS A 41 0.93 -0.36 -8.12
N PHE A 42 1.77 -1.33 -8.45
CA PHE A 42 2.57 -2.04 -7.45
C PHE A 42 3.42 -1.08 -6.60
N SER A 43 4.02 -0.05 -7.22
CA SER A 43 4.75 1.00 -6.53
C SER A 43 3.90 1.85 -5.57
N ASP A 44 2.60 2.03 -5.84
CA ASP A 44 1.68 2.69 -4.88
C ASP A 44 1.54 1.83 -3.61
N LEU A 45 1.49 0.50 -3.77
CA LEU A 45 1.34 -0.44 -2.66
C LEU A 45 2.65 -0.62 -1.87
N LEU A 46 3.82 -0.57 -2.51
CA LEU A 46 5.11 -0.53 -1.80
C LEU A 46 5.25 0.75 -0.99
N ASN A 47 4.86 1.90 -1.54
CA ASN A 47 4.81 3.16 -0.79
C ASN A 47 3.84 3.09 0.40
N LEU A 48 2.69 2.43 0.23
CA LEU A 48 1.78 2.18 1.35
C LEU A 48 2.49 1.36 2.43
N ALA A 49 3.18 0.29 2.04
CA ALA A 49 3.88 -0.60 2.95
C ALA A 49 4.98 0.14 3.74
N ASP A 50 5.76 0.97 3.06
CA ASP A 50 6.77 1.86 3.66
C ASP A 50 6.16 2.82 4.68
N LEU A 51 5.11 3.57 4.28
CA LEU A 51 4.40 4.49 5.18
C LEU A 51 3.89 3.79 6.44
N THR A 52 3.34 2.58 6.29
CA THR A 52 2.75 1.83 7.41
C THR A 52 3.76 1.00 8.21
N ASN A 53 5.05 1.09 7.88
CA ASN A 53 6.12 0.26 8.42
C ASN A 53 5.72 -1.23 8.41
N THR A 54 5.45 -1.73 7.22
CA THR A 54 5.01 -3.09 6.89
C THR A 54 5.70 -3.54 5.60
N ARG A 55 5.52 -4.82 5.23
CA ARG A 55 5.95 -5.35 3.94
C ARG A 55 4.76 -5.83 3.14
N LEU A 56 4.89 -5.85 1.82
CA LEU A 56 3.94 -6.52 0.96
C LEU A 56 4.46 -7.94 0.71
N SER A 57 3.73 -8.97 1.11
CA SER A 57 4.22 -10.34 0.99
C SER A 57 3.18 -11.31 0.43
N PHE A 58 3.70 -12.37 -0.21
CA PHE A 58 2.91 -13.53 -0.58
C PHE A 58 3.00 -14.55 0.57
N ILE A 59 1.84 -14.84 1.14
CA ILE A 59 1.68 -15.84 2.19
C ILE A 59 1.15 -17.11 1.55
N ASP A 60 1.80 -18.23 1.83
CA ASP A 60 1.31 -19.55 1.47
C ASP A 60 0.04 -19.87 2.27
N ASN A 61 -1.08 -20.11 1.59
CA ASN A 61 -2.35 -20.41 2.26
C ASN A 61 -2.39 -21.80 2.91
N GLU A 62 -1.50 -22.72 2.54
CA GLU A 62 -1.44 -24.05 3.17
C GLU A 62 -0.67 -24.01 4.48
N THR A 63 0.49 -23.34 4.49
CA THR A 63 1.38 -23.32 5.65
C THR A 63 1.27 -22.04 6.49
N ASN A 64 0.58 -21.02 5.99
CA ASN A 64 0.50 -19.66 6.55
C ASN A 64 1.89 -19.02 6.76
N LYS A 65 2.88 -19.42 5.96
CA LYS A 65 4.24 -18.89 6.00
C LYS A 65 4.43 -17.83 4.92
N GLU A 66 5.22 -16.81 5.24
CA GLU A 66 5.71 -15.86 4.26
C GLU A 66 6.71 -16.54 3.32
N LEU A 67 6.44 -16.47 2.01
CA LEU A 67 7.34 -17.03 0.98
C LEU A 67 8.30 -15.98 0.43
N ILE A 68 7.78 -14.78 0.18
CA ILE A 68 8.52 -13.65 -0.37
C ILE A 68 7.87 -12.35 0.11
N SER A 69 8.70 -11.36 0.43
CA SER A 69 8.28 -10.03 0.86
C SER A 69 8.98 -8.97 0.02
N PHE A 70 8.28 -7.88 -0.25
CA PHE A 70 8.78 -6.69 -0.93
C PHE A 70 8.74 -5.50 0.02
N ASP A 71 9.74 -4.64 -0.08
CA ASP A 71 9.85 -3.38 0.65
C ASP A 71 10.19 -2.20 -0.27
N LYS A 72 10.61 -1.07 0.32
CA LYS A 72 10.88 0.16 -0.41
C LYS A 72 12.09 0.03 -1.35
N ASP A 73 13.03 -0.86 -1.08
CA ASP A 73 14.25 -1.00 -1.88
C ASP A 73 13.93 -1.70 -3.22
N ASP A 74 12.84 -2.49 -3.27
CA ASP A 74 12.30 -3.09 -4.50
C ASP A 74 11.66 -2.07 -5.46
N ILE A 75 11.37 -0.84 -5.00
CA ILE A 75 10.84 0.23 -5.85
C ILE A 75 11.86 0.63 -6.93
N THR A 76 13.15 0.54 -6.62
CA THR A 76 14.25 0.98 -7.49
C THR A 76 14.56 0.06 -8.66
N VAL A 77 13.97 -1.15 -8.68
CA VAL A 77 14.23 -2.19 -9.68
C VAL A 77 13.07 -2.30 -10.71
N LEU A 78 12.07 -1.41 -10.63
CA LEU A 78 10.86 -1.39 -11.46
C LEU A 78 10.80 -0.16 -12.38
#